data_AF-A0A7S3Y5A1-F1
#
_entry.id   AF-A0A7S3Y5A1-F1
#
_cell.length_a   1.000
_cell.length_b   1.000
_cell.length_c   1.000
_cell.angle_alpha   90.00
_cell.angle_beta   90.00
_cell.angle_gamma   90.00
#
_symmetry.space_group_name_H-M   'P 1'
#
loop_
_entity.id
_entity.type
_entity.pdbx_description
1 polymer ?
#
loop_
_entity_poly.entity_id
_entity_poly.type
_entity_poly.pdbx_seq_one_letter_code
_entity_poly.pdbx_strand_id
1 'polypeptide(L)'
;VPRSGAHHPTSALRGHLGALWASLRYCAFLLAAEVTASALRALAAEVLGNRGPLPVGEIGKLLQEATANAALSATLKDQFGGLKKFLEKYPDDFLISTDHPFNPHVYLKHNLSEEEIQQIISGDLAPAAAGKKKQERESQGQKDRRRGGRQR
;
A
#
# COMPACT_ATOMS: atom_id res chain seq x y z
N VAL A 1 1.61 -37.18 -35.81
CA VAL A 1 1.87 -35.76 -35.49
C VAL A 1 0.56 -34.99 -35.60
N PRO A 2 0.07 -34.38 -34.51
CA PRO A 2 -0.76 -33.18 -34.63
C PRO A 2 -0.07 -31.98 -33.97
N ARG A 3 -0.10 -30.84 -34.66
CA ARG A 3 0.26 -29.52 -34.14
C ARG A 3 -1.01 -28.82 -33.63
N SER A 4 -0.77 -27.85 -32.75
CA SER A 4 -1.62 -26.67 -32.47
C SER A 4 -2.56 -26.78 -31.27
N GLY A 5 -2.08 -26.30 -30.13
CA GLY A 5 -2.90 -25.75 -29.05
C GLY A 5 -2.74 -24.24 -29.05
N ALA A 6 -3.74 -23.52 -29.56
CA ALA A 6 -3.77 -22.06 -29.55
C ALA A 6 -4.03 -21.56 -28.12
N HIS A 7 -3.07 -20.82 -27.55
CA HIS A 7 -3.29 -20.05 -26.33
C HIS A 7 -4.16 -18.83 -26.67
N HIS A 8 -5.36 -18.76 -26.10
CA HIS A 8 -6.28 -17.62 -26.25
C HIS A 8 -5.68 -16.33 -25.64
N PRO A 9 -5.56 -15.22 -26.41
CA PRO A 9 -5.00 -13.94 -25.93
C PRO A 9 -6.00 -13.05 -25.16
N THR A 10 -7.25 -13.50 -24.98
CA THR A 10 -8.34 -12.68 -24.43
C THR A 10 -8.22 -12.40 -22.92
N SER A 11 -7.60 -13.29 -22.15
CA SER A 11 -7.38 -13.10 -20.72
C SER A 11 -6.34 -12.01 -20.42
N ALA A 12 -5.29 -11.94 -21.24
CA ALA A 12 -4.24 -10.94 -21.09
C ALA A 12 -4.77 -9.52 -21.30
N LEU A 13 -5.56 -9.28 -22.36
CA LEU A 13 -6.16 -7.96 -22.63
C LEU A 13 -7.06 -7.47 -21.48
N ARG A 14 -7.77 -8.39 -20.82
CA ARG A 14 -8.65 -8.07 -19.68
C ARG A 14 -7.87 -7.60 -18.45
N GLY A 15 -6.72 -8.21 -18.18
CA GLY A 15 -5.83 -7.78 -17.08
C GLY A 15 -5.25 -6.39 -17.31
N HIS A 16 -4.83 -6.08 -18.55
CA HIS A 16 -4.29 -4.76 -18.91
C HIS A 16 -5.34 -3.64 -18.82
N LEU A 17 -6.59 -3.92 -19.19
CA LEU A 17 -7.67 -2.95 -19.08
C LEU A 17 -8.01 -2.63 -17.62
N GLY A 18 -7.99 -3.63 -16.73
CA GLY A 18 -8.19 -3.43 -15.29
C GLY A 18 -7.10 -2.55 -14.67
N ALA A 19 -5.83 -2.81 -15.01
CA ALA A 19 -4.70 -2.00 -14.56
C ALA A 19 -4.82 -0.54 -15.06
N LEU A 20 -5.17 -0.34 -16.33
CA LEU A 20 -5.36 0.99 -16.91
C LEU A 20 -6.47 1.77 -16.20
N TRP A 21 -7.61 1.12 -15.93
CA TRP A 21 -8.70 1.76 -15.17
C TRP A 21 -8.30 2.11 -13.74
N ALA A 22 -7.51 1.27 -13.07
CA ALA A 22 -6.97 1.59 -11.76
C ALA A 22 -6.07 2.84 -11.82
N SER A 23 -5.17 2.92 -12.81
CA SER A 23 -4.34 4.10 -13.04
C SER A 23 -5.16 5.35 -13.35
N LEU A 24 -6.19 5.25 -14.19
CA LEU A 24 -7.03 6.39 -14.56
C LEU A 24 -7.84 6.90 -13.35
N ARG A 25 -8.41 6.01 -12.54
CA ARG A 25 -9.12 6.37 -11.29
C ARG A 25 -8.17 6.99 -10.27
N TYR A 26 -6.93 6.51 -10.21
CA TYR A 26 -5.89 7.09 -9.38
C TYR A 26 -5.56 8.53 -9.81
N CYS A 27 -5.35 8.77 -11.11
CA CYS A 27 -5.15 10.12 -11.63
C CYS A 27 -6.37 11.03 -11.40
N ALA A 28 -7.59 10.53 -11.61
CA ALA A 28 -8.82 11.29 -11.36
C ALA A 28 -8.98 11.67 -9.88
N PHE A 29 -8.56 10.79 -8.96
CA PHE A 29 -8.55 11.06 -7.53
C PHE A 29 -7.51 12.13 -7.15
N LEU A 30 -6.31 12.09 -7.74
CA LEU A 30 -5.29 13.12 -7.55
C LEU A 30 -5.72 14.50 -8.08
N LEU A 31 -6.51 14.54 -9.16
CA LEU A 31 -7.05 15.77 -9.75
C LEU A 31 -8.35 16.25 -9.07
N ALA A 32 -8.67 15.73 -7.88
CA ALA A 32 -9.85 16.07 -7.09
C ALA A 32 -11.21 15.84 -7.77
N ALA A 33 -11.28 15.05 -8.85
CA ALA A 33 -12.51 14.89 -9.63
C ALA A 33 -13.46 13.84 -9.04
N GLU A 34 -12.95 12.71 -8.53
CA GLU A 34 -13.79 11.65 -7.92
C GLU A 34 -13.05 10.88 -6.82
N VAL A 35 -13.64 10.84 -5.61
CA VAL A 35 -13.16 9.98 -4.52
C VAL A 35 -13.74 8.58 -4.68
N THR A 36 -12.99 7.68 -5.29
CA THR A 36 -13.40 6.28 -5.43
C THR A 36 -12.72 5.39 -4.40
N ALA A 37 -13.43 4.36 -3.93
CA ALA A 37 -12.89 3.41 -2.95
C ALA A 37 -11.57 2.76 -3.43
N SER A 38 -11.47 2.38 -4.69
CA SER A 38 -10.24 1.79 -5.25
C SER A 38 -9.06 2.77 -5.26
N ALA A 39 -9.29 4.03 -5.62
CA ALA A 39 -8.22 5.04 -5.65
C ALA A 39 -7.76 5.43 -4.24
N LEU A 40 -8.71 5.55 -3.30
CA LEU A 40 -8.42 5.82 -1.90
C LEU A 40 -7.61 4.69 -1.25
N ARG A 41 -7.98 3.43 -1.50
CA ARG A 41 -7.21 2.25 -1.08
C ARG A 41 -5.80 2.27 -1.64
N ALA A 42 -5.66 2.50 -2.95
CA ALA A 42 -4.36 2.53 -3.63
C ALA A 42 -3.45 3.62 -3.05
N LEU A 43 -3.96 4.83 -2.87
CA LEU A 43 -3.16 5.94 -2.35
C LEU A 43 -2.81 5.74 -0.86
N ALA A 44 -3.72 5.17 -0.04
CA ALA A 44 -3.41 4.83 1.34
C ALA A 44 -2.30 3.77 1.43
N ALA A 45 -2.35 2.76 0.55
CA ALA A 45 -1.30 1.75 0.46
C ALA A 45 0.04 2.35 0.02
N GLU A 46 0.03 3.26 -0.96
CA GLU A 46 1.23 3.97 -1.39
C GLU A 46 1.84 4.84 -0.28
N VAL A 47 1.01 5.60 0.45
CA VAL A 47 1.44 6.40 1.60
C VAL A 47 2.16 5.54 2.63
N LEU A 48 1.58 4.41 3.01
CA LEU A 48 2.18 3.47 3.96
C LEU A 48 3.40 2.74 3.38
N GLY A 49 3.42 2.45 2.09
CA GLY A 49 4.57 1.85 1.41
C GLY A 49 5.80 2.77 1.42
N ASN A 50 5.58 4.08 1.29
CA ASN A 50 6.64 5.09 1.26
C ASN A 50 7.08 5.57 2.65
N ARG A 51 6.14 5.66 3.61
CA ARG A 51 6.41 6.24 4.94
C ARG A 51 6.54 5.20 6.05
N GLY A 52 6.14 3.95 5.81
CA GLY A 52 5.99 2.93 6.84
C GLY A 52 4.67 3.07 7.61
N PRO A 53 4.55 2.43 8.79
CA PRO A 53 3.35 2.49 9.61
C PRO A 53 3.07 3.91 10.10
N LEU A 54 1.81 4.34 10.00
CA LEU A 54 1.38 5.69 10.39
C LEU A 54 0.06 5.66 11.15
N PRO A 55 -0.19 6.62 12.05
CA PRO A 55 -1.50 6.79 12.65
C PRO A 55 -2.54 7.20 11.61
N VAL A 56 -3.79 6.74 11.76
CA VAL A 56 -4.89 7.01 10.81
C VAL A 56 -5.02 8.50 10.46
N GLY A 57 -4.90 9.39 11.44
CA GLY A 57 -5.01 10.83 11.22
C GLY A 57 -3.92 11.40 10.31
N GLU A 58 -2.69 10.88 10.40
CA GLU A 58 -1.58 11.31 9.55
C GLU A 58 -1.75 10.81 8.12
N ILE A 59 -2.24 9.57 7.95
CA ILE A 59 -2.62 9.06 6.63
C ILE A 59 -3.67 9.97 6.00
N GLY A 60 -4.72 10.33 6.75
CA GLY A 60 -5.77 11.23 6.29
C GLY A 60 -5.24 12.59 5.81
N LYS A 61 -4.28 13.16 6.56
CA LYS A 61 -3.61 14.40 6.19
C LYS A 61 -2.82 14.25 4.88
N LEU A 62 -2.01 13.20 4.75
CA LEU A 62 -1.22 12.96 3.55
C LEU A 62 -2.09 12.71 2.31
N LEU A 63 -3.23 12.02 2.46
CA LEU A 63 -4.20 11.85 1.39
C LEU A 63 -4.81 13.19 0.96
N GLN A 64 -5.12 14.07 1.91
CA GLN A 64 -5.67 15.39 1.64
C GLN A 64 -4.67 16.28 0.88
N GLU A 65 -3.40 16.25 1.30
CA GLU A 65 -2.31 16.96 0.64
C GLU A 65 -2.07 16.43 -0.79
N ALA A 66 -2.02 15.10 -0.97
CA ALA A 66 -1.76 14.48 -2.26
C ALA A 66 -2.87 14.71 -3.29
N THR A 67 -4.12 14.87 -2.83
CA THR A 67 -5.28 15.10 -3.71
C THR A 67 -5.65 16.57 -3.85
N ALA A 68 -4.97 17.47 -3.13
CA ALA A 68 -5.35 18.87 -2.97
C ALA A 68 -6.85 19.08 -2.64
N ASN A 69 -7.51 18.09 -2.04
CA ASN A 69 -8.95 18.09 -1.82
C ASN A 69 -9.26 18.48 -0.37
N ALA A 70 -9.51 19.76 -0.13
CA ALA A 70 -9.85 20.27 1.20
C ALA A 70 -11.09 19.59 1.82
N ALA A 71 -12.02 19.08 1.01
CA ALA A 71 -13.24 18.42 1.46
C ALA A 71 -13.07 16.92 1.75
N LEU A 72 -11.90 16.32 1.46
CA LEU A 72 -11.69 14.86 1.55
C LEU A 72 -12.09 14.29 2.92
N SER A 73 -11.73 14.95 4.01
CA SER A 73 -12.09 14.50 5.36
C SER A 73 -13.60 14.42 5.59
N ALA A 74 -14.38 15.36 5.04
CA ALA A 74 -15.84 15.33 5.10
C ALA A 74 -16.38 14.21 4.20
N THR A 75 -15.89 14.12 2.96
CA THR A 75 -16.25 13.05 2.02
C THR A 75 -16.02 11.66 2.60
N LEU A 76 -14.89 11.46 3.30
CA LEU A 76 -14.57 10.20 3.96
C LEU A 76 -15.57 9.84 5.07
N LYS A 77 -15.98 10.83 5.87
CA LYS A 77 -16.99 10.64 6.91
C LYS A 77 -18.34 10.30 6.30
N ASP A 78 -18.78 11.05 5.30
CA ASP A 78 -20.10 10.93 4.72
C ASP A 78 -20.26 9.65 3.90
N GLN A 79 -19.27 9.31 3.07
CA GLN A 79 -19.36 8.15 2.17
C GLN A 79 -18.88 6.84 2.80
N PHE A 80 -17.92 6.91 3.73
CA PHE A 80 -17.26 5.71 4.24
C PHE A 80 -17.28 5.58 5.78
N GLY A 81 -17.86 6.54 6.50
CA GLY A 81 -17.87 6.56 7.97
C GLY A 81 -16.54 6.96 8.60
N GLY A 82 -15.61 7.53 7.81
CA GLY A 82 -14.28 7.94 8.20
C GLY A 82 -13.17 7.01 7.68
N LEU A 83 -11.92 7.49 7.71
CA LEU A 83 -10.78 6.75 7.15
C LEU A 83 -10.53 5.42 7.85
N LYS A 84 -10.59 5.37 9.19
CA LYS A 84 -10.42 4.12 9.95
C LYS A 84 -11.41 3.05 9.47
N LYS A 85 -12.71 3.38 9.46
CA LYS A 85 -13.78 2.47 9.01
C LYS A 85 -13.64 2.06 7.55
N PHE A 86 -13.09 2.94 6.71
CA PHE A 86 -12.78 2.61 5.33
C PHE A 86 -11.68 1.54 5.24
N LEU A 87 -10.57 1.72 5.97
CA LEU A 87 -9.42 0.80 5.95
C LEU A 87 -9.77 -0.58 6.54
N GLU A 88 -10.65 -0.62 7.56
CA GLU A 88 -11.18 -1.86 8.15
C GLU A 88 -11.87 -2.78 7.12
N LYS A 89 -12.32 -2.25 5.97
CA LYS A 89 -12.95 -3.03 4.89
C LYS A 89 -11.94 -3.83 4.05
N TYR A 90 -10.65 -3.62 4.23
CA TYR A 90 -9.59 -4.26 3.43
C TYR A 90 -8.54 -4.93 4.34
N PRO A 91 -8.95 -5.96 5.12
CA PRO A 91 -8.08 -6.64 6.09
C PRO A 91 -6.96 -7.47 5.45
N ASP A 92 -6.99 -7.66 4.13
CA ASP A 92 -5.93 -8.32 3.37
C ASP A 92 -4.78 -7.37 3.04
N ASP A 93 -5.03 -6.06 2.97
CA ASP A 93 -3.99 -5.06 2.68
C ASP A 93 -3.51 -4.34 3.94
N PHE A 94 -4.43 -4.02 4.85
CA PHE A 94 -4.15 -3.19 6.01
C PHE A 94 -4.31 -3.98 7.30
N LEU A 95 -3.37 -3.79 8.22
CA LEU A 95 -3.49 -4.19 9.62
C LEU A 95 -3.61 -2.93 10.47
N ILE A 96 -4.62 -2.87 11.33
CA ILE A 96 -4.88 -1.75 12.24
C ILE A 96 -4.55 -2.21 13.66
N SER A 97 -3.65 -1.51 14.35
CA SER A 97 -3.26 -1.84 15.72
C SER A 97 -4.32 -1.43 16.74
N THR A 98 -4.14 -1.94 17.97
CA THR A 98 -5.00 -1.66 19.13
C THR A 98 -4.40 -0.62 20.08
N ASP A 99 -3.31 0.03 19.68
CA ASP A 99 -2.52 1.00 20.45
C ASP A 99 -3.30 2.28 20.81
N HIS A 100 -4.30 2.68 20.01
CA HIS A 100 -5.15 3.83 20.31
C HIS A 100 -6.58 3.66 19.77
N PRO A 101 -7.64 3.94 20.58
CA PRO A 101 -9.03 3.68 20.18
C PRO A 101 -9.49 4.47 18.94
N PHE A 102 -9.02 5.71 18.79
CA PHE A 102 -9.47 6.65 17.76
C PHE A 102 -8.44 6.98 16.68
N ASN A 103 -7.18 6.65 16.90
CA ASN A 103 -6.07 7.00 16.01
C ASN A 103 -4.99 5.91 16.02
N PRO A 104 -5.38 4.65 15.78
CA PRO A 104 -4.43 3.55 15.79
C PRO A 104 -3.41 3.69 14.66
N HIS A 105 -2.27 3.03 14.80
CA HIS A 105 -1.36 2.85 13.68
C HIS A 105 -1.94 1.87 12.65
N VAL A 106 -1.63 2.13 11.39
CA VAL A 106 -1.98 1.27 10.26
C VAL A 106 -0.70 0.80 9.59
N TYR A 107 -0.67 -0.49 9.25
CA TYR A 107 0.44 -1.18 8.63
C TYR A 107 -0.02 -1.79 7.30
N LEU A 108 0.92 -1.93 6.36
CA LEU A 108 0.72 -2.78 5.19
C LEU A 108 0.98 -4.23 5.57
N LYS A 109 -0.04 -5.08 5.46
CA LYS A 109 0.01 -6.46 5.91
C LYS A 109 1.08 -7.27 5.17
N HIS A 110 1.27 -7.04 3.88
CA HIS A 110 2.28 -7.73 3.06
C HIS A 110 3.73 -7.36 3.42
N ASN A 111 3.95 -6.32 4.23
CA ASN A 111 5.27 -5.93 4.73
C ASN A 111 5.60 -6.57 6.10
N LEU A 112 4.68 -7.35 6.68
CA LEU A 112 4.82 -7.94 8.01
C LEU A 112 4.99 -9.46 7.91
N SER A 113 5.74 -10.04 8.83
CA SER A 113 5.70 -11.48 9.09
C SER A 113 4.47 -11.88 9.90
N GLU A 114 4.16 -13.18 9.94
CA GLU A 114 3.04 -13.68 10.76
C GLU A 114 3.25 -13.38 12.26
N GLU A 115 4.47 -13.48 12.75
CA GLU A 115 4.81 -13.14 14.13
C GLU A 115 4.60 -11.65 14.42
N GLU A 116 5.00 -10.78 13.50
CA GLU A 116 4.80 -9.33 13.63
C GLU A 116 3.30 -8.98 13.63
N ILE A 117 2.50 -9.64 12.78
CA ILE A 117 1.03 -9.48 12.78
C ILE A 117 0.45 -9.85 14.15
N GLN A 118 0.84 -11.00 14.72
CA GLN A 118 0.35 -11.43 16.04
C GLN A 118 0.73 -10.44 17.13
N GLN A 119 1.98 -9.95 17.13
CA GLN A 119 2.47 -8.99 18.12
C GLN A 119 1.78 -7.62 18.01
N ILE A 120 1.42 -7.19 16.79
CA ILE A 120 0.68 -5.94 16.58
C ILE A 120 -0.77 -6.07 17.09
N ILE A 121 -1.40 -7.23 16.88
CA ILE A 121 -2.77 -7.48 17.34
C ILE A 121 -2.83 -7.59 18.87
N SER A 122 -1.84 -8.23 19.49
CA SER A 122 -1.74 -8.33 20.96
C SER A 122 -1.36 -7.00 21.63
N GLY A 123 -0.83 -6.04 20.87
CA GLY A 123 -0.40 -4.73 21.38
C GLY A 123 1.05 -4.70 21.88
N ASP A 124 1.85 -5.72 21.57
CA ASP A 124 3.21 -5.91 22.07
C ASP A 124 4.30 -5.27 21.18
N LEU A 125 3.98 -4.90 19.93
CA LEU A 125 4.94 -4.32 18.99
C LEU A 125 4.84 -2.79 18.89
N ALA A 126 5.98 -2.10 19.04
CA ALA A 126 6.07 -0.67 18.78
C ALA A 126 6.18 -0.34 17.26
N PRO A 127 5.56 0.77 16.78
CA PRO A 127 5.48 1.10 15.34
C PRO A 127 6.84 1.21 14.62
N ALA A 128 7.90 1.63 15.31
CA ALA A 128 9.20 1.89 14.72
C ALA A 128 10.00 0.63 14.32
N ALA A 129 9.61 -0.55 14.80
CA ALA A 129 10.29 -1.82 14.52
C ALA A 129 9.82 -2.46 13.19
N ALA A 130 8.57 -2.25 12.79
CA ALA A 130 7.96 -2.94 11.63
C ALA A 130 8.39 -2.38 10.25
N GLY A 131 8.88 -1.14 10.18
CA GLY A 131 9.16 -0.46 8.91
C GLY A 131 10.58 -0.60 8.34
N LYS A 132 11.56 -1.10 9.11
CA LYS A 132 12.99 -0.96 8.76
C LYS A 132 13.57 -2.08 7.88
N LYS A 133 12.90 -3.22 7.71
CA LYS A 133 13.53 -4.42 7.12
C LYS A 133 13.73 -4.39 5.59
N LYS A 134 13.11 -3.47 4.84
CA LYS A 134 13.19 -3.52 3.35
C LYS A 134 14.36 -2.73 2.74
N GLN A 135 14.93 -1.74 3.43
CA GLN A 135 16.04 -0.94 2.87
C GLN A 135 17.41 -1.65 2.87
N GLU A 136 17.62 -2.67 3.71
CA GLU A 136 18.92 -3.37 3.76
C GLU A 136 19.06 -4.49 2.72
N ARG A 137 17.98 -5.03 2.15
CA ARG A 137 18.07 -6.18 1.23
C ARG A 137 18.49 -5.81 -0.20
N GLU A 138 18.34 -4.55 -0.63
CA GLU A 138 18.74 -4.14 -1.99
C GLU A 138 20.19 -3.64 -2.09
N SER A 139 20.85 -3.35 -0.97
CA SER A 139 22.22 -2.78 -0.96
C SER A 139 23.35 -3.82 -0.83
N GLN A 140 23.03 -5.10 -0.58
CA GLN A 140 24.03 -6.16 -0.42
C GLN A 140 24.35 -6.96 -1.71
N GLY A 141 23.62 -6.75 -2.81
CA GLY A 141 23.81 -7.47 -4.07
C GLY A 141 24.85 -6.87 -5.05
N GLN A 142 25.43 -5.70 -4.75
CA GLN A 142 26.23 -4.93 -5.72
C GLN A 142 27.68 -4.65 -5.27
N LYS A 143 28.28 -5.49 -4.41
CA LYS A 143 29.71 -5.37 -4.04
C LYS A 143 30.62 -6.51 -4.51
N ASP A 144 30.08 -7.59 -5.08
CA ASP A 144 30.86 -8.81 -5.32
C ASP A 144 31.36 -9.02 -6.77
N ARG A 145 31.45 -7.95 -7.58
CA ARG A 145 31.94 -8.03 -8.98
C ARG A 145 33.17 -7.19 -9.31
N ARG A 146 33.88 -6.63 -8.31
CA ARG A 146 35.07 -5.79 -8.55
C ARG A 146 36.35 -6.26 -7.84
N ARG A 147 36.58 -7.56 -7.76
CA ARG A 147 37.90 -8.14 -7.43
C ARG A 147 38.22 -9.31 -8.35
N GLY A 148 38.76 -8.99 -9.53
CA GLY A 148 39.28 -9.97 -10.47
C GLY A 148 39.99 -9.29 -11.62
N GLY A 149 41.27 -8.95 -11.44
CA GLY A 149 42.06 -8.31 -12.49
C GLY A 149 43.41 -7.82 -12.00
N ARG A 150 44.29 -8.75 -11.60
CA ARG A 150 45.75 -8.53 -11.58
C ARG A 150 46.42 -9.76 -12.19
N GLN A 151 47.52 -9.54 -12.91
CA GLN A 151 48.33 -10.46 -13.74
C GLN A 151 47.93 -10.38 -15.23
N ARG A 152 48.79 -10.02 -16.19
CA ARG A 152 50.26 -9.98 -16.28
C ARG A 152 50.73 -8.73 -17.01
#